data_AF-A0A6J4SY58-F1
#
_entry.id   AF-A0A6J4SY58-F1
#
_cell.length_a   1.000
_cell.length_b   1.000
_cell.length_c   1.000
_cell.angle_alpha   90.00
_cell.angle_beta   90.00
_cell.angle_gamma   90.00
#
_symmetry.space_group_name_H-M   'P 1'
#
loop_
_entity.id
_entity.type
_entity.pdbx_description
1 polymer ?
#
loop_
_entity_poly.entity_id
_entity_poly.type
_entity_poly.pdbx_seq_one_letter_code
_entity_poly.pdbx_strand_id
1 'polypeptide(L)' 'MTGDQSVRLELPLLAPGQAQKEIYHNEALLLLIDGLLQAAAVGVADAPPAAPQAGECWLVGTAPTGD' A
#
# COMPACT_ATOMS: atom_id res chain seq x y z
N MET A 1 9.41 20.23 -4.53
CA MET A 1 7.94 20.18 -4.34
C MET A 1 7.53 18.75 -4.65
N THR A 2 7.74 17.86 -3.69
CA THR A 2 7.48 16.43 -3.88
C THR A 2 5.99 16.23 -3.62
N GLY A 3 5.22 15.96 -4.67
CA GLY A 3 3.81 15.62 -4.53
C GLY A 3 3.64 14.29 -3.79
N ASP A 4 2.43 14.06 -3.29
CA ASP A 4 2.05 12.79 -2.67
C ASP A 4 2.13 11.65 -3.72
N GLN A 5 2.65 10.49 -3.35
CA GLN A 5 2.95 9.38 -4.26
C GLN A 5 2.51 8.05 -3.66
N SER A 6 2.23 7.07 -4.52
CA SER A 6 2.00 5.70 -4.11
C SER A 6 3.27 5.10 -3.50
N VAL A 7 3.12 4.26 -2.49
CA VAL A 7 4.24 3.83 -1.64
C VAL A 7 5.13 2.82 -2.34
N ARG A 8 4.54 1.94 -3.18
CA ARG A 8 5.28 0.83 -3.80
C ARG A 8 5.88 1.20 -5.14
N LEU A 9 5.14 1.97 -5.94
CA LEU A 9 5.50 2.26 -7.33
C LEU A 9 5.82 3.74 -7.58
N GLU A 10 5.80 4.55 -6.53
CA GLU A 10 6.10 5.99 -6.59
C GLU A 10 5.22 6.72 -7.62
N LEU A 11 3.97 6.26 -7.82
CA LEU A 11 3.07 6.85 -8.80
C LEU A 11 2.47 8.15 -8.24
N PRO A 12 2.47 9.25 -9.01
CA PRO A 12 2.04 10.56 -8.53
C PRO A 12 0.53 10.59 -8.27
N LEU A 13 0.14 11.03 -7.07
CA LEU A 13 -1.26 11.25 -6.71
C LEU A 13 -1.70 12.66 -7.12
N LEU A 14 -2.99 12.79 -7.42
CA LEU A 14 -3.59 14.09 -7.72
C LEU A 14 -3.93 14.84 -6.44
N ALA A 15 -3.60 16.13 -6.43
CA ALA A 15 -4.02 17.07 -5.39
C ALA A 15 -5.54 17.28 -5.40
N PRO A 16 -6.15 17.66 -4.27
CA PRO A 16 -7.59 17.93 -4.19
C PRO A 16 -8.04 19.09 -5.07
N GLY A 17 -9.33 19.11 -5.42
CA GLY A 17 -9.94 20.19 -6.20
C GLY A 17 -9.86 19.97 -7.71
N GLN A 18 -9.70 18.72 -8.15
CA GLN A 18 -9.51 18.36 -9.55
C GLN A 18 -10.82 17.90 -10.22
N ALA A 19 -11.94 18.51 -9.82
CA ALA A 19 -13.30 18.11 -10.18
C ALA A 19 -13.67 16.70 -9.69
N GLN A 20 -13.21 16.32 -8.50
CA GLN A 20 -13.45 15.03 -7.83
C GLN A 20 -12.87 13.81 -8.55
N LYS A 21 -12.18 13.98 -9.69
CA LYS A 21 -11.49 12.89 -10.39
C LYS A 21 -10.34 12.32 -9.56
N GLU A 22 -9.76 13.14 -8.69
CA GLU A 22 -8.70 12.76 -7.77
C GLU A 22 -9.09 11.58 -6.89
N ILE A 23 -10.38 11.44 -6.54
CA ILE A 23 -10.87 10.35 -5.69
C ILE A 23 -10.67 9.02 -6.43
N TYR A 24 -11.31 8.87 -7.58
CA TYR A 24 -11.25 7.62 -8.37
C TYR A 24 -9.85 7.32 -8.90
N HIS A 25 -9.11 8.35 -9.31
CA HIS A 25 -7.75 8.17 -9.81
C HIS A 25 -6.81 7.69 -8.69
N ASN A 26 -6.82 8.37 -7.54
CA ASN A 26 -5.93 8.00 -6.44
C ASN A 26 -6.33 6.64 -5.86
N GLU A 27 -7.62 6.29 -5.79
CA GLU A 27 -8.06 4.95 -5.40
C GLU A 27 -7.57 3.88 -6.37
N ALA A 28 -7.64 4.11 -7.68
CA ALA A 28 -7.12 3.18 -8.67
C ALA A 28 -5.60 2.97 -8.52
N LEU A 29 -4.84 4.03 -8.25
CA LEU A 29 -3.40 3.92 -8.03
C LEU A 29 -3.07 3.19 -6.72
N LEU A 30 -3.70 3.58 -5.60
CA LEU A 30 -3.37 3.07 -4.27
C LEU A 30 -3.92 1.66 -4.02
N LEU A 31 -5.18 1.40 -4.37
CA LEU A 31 -5.83 0.13 -4.06
C LEU A 31 -5.60 -0.90 -5.15
N LEU A 32 -5.86 -0.54 -6.41
CA LEU A 32 -5.82 -1.52 -7.51
C LEU A 32 -4.39 -1.79 -7.95
N ILE A 33 -3.61 -0.74 -8.20
CA ILE A 33 -2.27 -0.90 -8.76
C ILE A 33 -1.26 -1.26 -7.67
N ASP A 34 -1.09 -0.43 -6.64
CA ASP A 34 -0.12 -0.70 -5.57
C ASP A 34 -0.51 -1.93 -4.73
N GLY A 35 -1.80 -2.11 -4.46
CA GLY A 35 -2.32 -3.18 -3.61
C GLY A 35 -2.52 -4.53 -4.31
N LEU A 36 -3.06 -4.55 -5.55
CA LEU A 36 -3.50 -5.79 -6.20
C LEU A 36 -2.67 -6.21 -7.41
N LEU A 37 -2.20 -5.26 -8.24
CA LEU A 37 -1.57 -5.58 -9.52
C LEU A 37 -0.22 -6.30 -9.35
N GLN A 38 0.55 -5.93 -8.33
CA GLN A 38 1.85 -6.52 -8.01
C GLN A 38 1.85 -7.08 -6.59
N ALA A 39 0.93 -8.01 -6.32
CA ALA A 39 0.87 -8.72 -5.05
C ALA A 39 2.22 -9.40 -4.77
N ALA A 40 2.91 -8.91 -3.74
CA ALA A 40 4.23 -9.37 -3.34
C ALA A 40 4.30 -9.33 -1.82
N ALA A 41 4.63 -10.46 -1.20
CA ALA A 41 4.87 -10.55 0.23
C ALA A 41 6.37 -10.60 0.49
N VAL A 42 6.80 -9.91 1.55
CA VAL A 42 8.19 -9.92 2.03
C VAL A 42 8.56 -11.31 2.55
N GLY A 43 7.60 -11.97 3.21
CA GLY A 43 7.77 -13.31 3.75
C GLY A 43 6.56 -13.77 4.56
N VAL A 44 6.75 -14.84 5.32
CA VAL A 44 5.76 -15.38 6.26
C VAL A 44 6.20 -15.06 7.69
N ALA A 45 5.28 -14.54 8.51
CA ALA A 45 5.53 -14.27 9.91
C ALA A 45 4.31 -14.62 10.77
N ASP A 46 4.55 -15.25 11.92
CA ASP A 46 3.51 -15.54 12.92
C ASP A 46 3.20 -14.32 13.80
N ALA A 47 4.18 -13.42 14.00
CA ALA A 47 4.00 -12.17 14.74
C ALA A 47 4.09 -10.97 13.79
N PRO A 48 3.36 -9.87 14.03
CA PRO A 48 3.56 -8.61 13.33
C PRO A 48 5.04 -8.17 13.42
N PRO A 49 5.65 -7.67 12.33
CA PRO A 49 6.98 -7.09 12.38
C PRO A 49 7.05 -5.98 13.43
N ALA A 50 8.13 -5.91 14.21
CA ALA A 50 8.30 -4.89 15.25
C ALA A 50 8.41 -3.46 14.67
N ALA A 51 8.79 -3.34 13.39
CA ALA A 51 8.91 -2.08 12.67
C ALA A 51 8.47 -2.27 11.20
N PRO A 52 7.15 -2.31 10.93
CA PRO A 52 6.65 -2.47 9.57
C PRO A 52 6.94 -1.22 8.73
N GLN A 53 7.41 -1.41 7.50
CA GLN A 53 7.56 -0.31 6.55
C GLN A 53 6.29 -0.15 5.71
N ALA A 54 6.00 1.08 5.30
CA ALA A 54 4.84 1.34 4.45
C ALA A 54 4.99 0.57 3.12
N GLY A 55 3.90 -0.06 2.67
CA GLY A 55 3.90 -0.88 1.45
C GLY A 55 4.42 -2.31 1.65
N GLU A 56 4.94 -2.67 2.82
CA GLU A 56 5.23 -4.07 3.12
C GLU A 56 3.96 -4.89 3.25
N CYS A 57 3.99 -6.08 2.68
CA CYS A 57 2.93 -7.07 2.83
C CYS A 57 3.56 -8.35 3.38
N TRP A 58 2.91 -8.97 4.34
CA TRP A 58 3.38 -10.17 5.03
C TRP A 58 2.29 -11.24 5.00
N LEU A 59 2.71 -12.48 4.77
CA LEU A 59 1.83 -13.63 4.91
C LEU A 59 1.78 -14.03 6.38
N VAL A 60 0.58 -14.29 6.88
CA VAL A 60 0.39 -14.78 8.25
C VAL A 60 0.80 -16.25 8.30
N GLY A 61 1.65 -16.59 9.27
CA GLY A 61 2.10 -17.96 9.51
C GLY A 61 1.00 -18.86 10.10
N THR A 62 1.34 -20.12 10.36
CA THR A 62 0.38 -21.14 10.81
C THR A 62 0.02 -21.05 12.29
N ALA A 63 0.77 -20.29 13.09
CA ALA A 63 0.55 -20.11 14.51
C ALA A 63 0.59 -18.61 14.87
N PRO A 64 -0.37 -17.80 14.39
CA PRO A 64 -0.34 -16.35 14.54
C PRO A 64 -0.37 -15.91 16.00
N THR A 65 0.30 -14.79 16.27
CA THR A 65 0.46 -14.16 17.59
C THR A 65 0.25 -12.65 17.47
N GLY A 66 -0.17 -12.00 18.57
CA GLY A 66 -0.60 -10.60 18.59
C GLY A 66 -2.12 -10.48 18.73
N ASP A 67 -2.58 -9.39 19.38
CA ASP A 67 -4.01 -9.04 19.55
C ASP A 67 -4.48 -8.08 18.44
#